data_AF-A0A6J5DHE7-F1
#
_entry.id   AF-A0A6J5DHE7-F1
#
_cell.length_a   1.000
_cell.length_b   1.000
_cell.length_c   1.000
_cell.angle_alpha   90.00
_cell.angle_beta   90.00
_cell.angle_gamma   90.00
#
_symmetry.space_group_name_H-M   'P 1'
#
loop_
_entity.id
_entity.type
_entity.pdbx_description
1 polymer ?
#
loop_
_entity_poly.entity_id
_entity_poly.type
_entity_poly.pdbx_seq_one_letter_code
_entity_poly.pdbx_strand_id
1 'polypeptide(L)'
;MLDIYGEKFGKLAHAPEIRVGVSHLPRWLGAHSAVVAGLIAYNIEKYLRKTLHPTLGQTLGFHPEFVRAQDCATVEDLADLILQSSCTPPFTPVLQRNGRPVLDGGMVDNVPVGALDSTPGDVLVMVTRLYPRPQMFVVPHGNQRLLYVQPSRKVPISSWDYTSPSQMQHAYNLGRADGEQFLQRMPDLLAAAAHD
;
A
#
# COMPACT_ATOMS: atom_id res chain seq x y z
N MET A 1 -4.24 6.16 -22.31
CA MET A 1 -3.96 6.49 -20.90
C MET A 1 -3.99 8.00 -20.65
N LEU A 2 -3.41 8.81 -21.55
CA LEU A 2 -3.44 10.29 -21.47
C LEU A 2 -4.84 10.91 -21.28
N ASP A 3 -5.87 10.37 -21.92
CA ASP A 3 -7.25 10.90 -21.83
C ASP A 3 -7.91 10.79 -20.44
N ILE A 4 -7.47 9.86 -19.59
CA ILE A 4 -8.08 9.66 -18.26
C ILE A 4 -7.60 10.74 -17.27
N TYR A 5 -6.38 11.25 -17.47
CA TYR A 5 -5.72 12.14 -16.51
C TYR A 5 -5.61 13.59 -16.96
N GLY A 6 -5.74 13.92 -18.25
CA GLY A 6 -5.52 15.27 -18.83
C GLY A 6 -5.98 16.46 -17.99
N GLU A 7 -7.26 16.87 -18.07
CA GLU A 7 -7.76 18.03 -17.32
C GLU A 7 -7.81 17.82 -15.80
N LYS A 8 -7.86 16.56 -15.35
CA LYS A 8 -7.99 16.22 -13.93
C LYS A 8 -6.66 16.29 -13.18
N PHE A 9 -5.53 16.14 -13.88
CA PHE A 9 -4.20 16.15 -13.28
C PHE A 9 -3.89 17.49 -12.62
N GLY A 10 -4.26 18.61 -13.25
CA GLY A 10 -4.08 19.94 -12.65
C GLY A 10 -4.82 20.14 -11.31
N LYS A 11 -5.86 19.35 -11.03
CA LYS A 11 -6.57 19.38 -9.74
C LYS A 11 -5.80 18.69 -8.61
N LEU A 12 -4.87 17.78 -8.95
CA LEU A 12 -4.06 17.04 -7.97
C LEU A 12 -3.23 17.99 -7.11
N ALA A 13 -2.71 19.07 -7.71
CA ALA A 13 -1.93 20.09 -7.01
C ALA A 13 -2.68 20.75 -5.82
N HIS A 14 -4.01 20.71 -5.84
CA HIS A 14 -4.87 21.29 -4.80
C HIS A 14 -5.63 20.22 -3.99
N ALA A 15 -5.42 18.93 -4.27
CA ALA A 15 -6.03 17.85 -3.52
C ALA A 15 -5.34 17.66 -2.16
N PRO A 16 -5.98 16.96 -1.20
CA PRO A 16 -5.29 16.46 -0.01
C PRO A 16 -4.00 15.71 -0.40
N GLU A 17 -2.98 15.82 0.44
CA GLU A 17 -1.68 15.23 0.13
C GLU A 17 -1.76 13.72 -0.12
N ILE A 18 -1.18 13.24 -1.22
CA ILE A 18 -1.15 11.82 -1.57
C ILE A 18 0.30 11.38 -1.59
N ARG A 19 0.67 10.50 -0.65
CA ARG A 19 2.01 9.90 -0.58
C ARG A 19 1.96 8.48 -1.16
N VAL A 20 2.80 8.21 -2.14
CA VAL A 20 2.95 6.90 -2.79
C VAL A 20 4.24 6.26 -2.31
N GLY A 21 4.14 5.04 -1.77
CA GLY A 21 5.29 4.30 -1.24
C GLY A 21 6.00 3.48 -2.31
N VAL A 22 7.31 3.67 -2.43
CA VAL A 22 8.21 2.79 -3.18
C VAL A 22 9.27 2.23 -2.25
N SER A 23 9.86 1.09 -2.60
CA SER A 23 10.91 0.45 -1.82
C SER A 23 12.23 0.49 -2.57
N HIS A 24 13.30 0.93 -1.92
CA HIS A 24 14.64 0.82 -2.46
C HIS A 24 15.38 -0.41 -1.97
N LEU A 25 16.24 -0.94 -2.84
CA LEU A 25 17.20 -1.97 -2.49
C LEU A 25 18.23 -1.46 -1.47
N PRO A 26 18.81 -2.36 -0.65
CA PRO A 26 19.91 -2.02 0.23
C PRO A 26 21.09 -1.42 -0.54
N ARG A 27 21.70 -0.35 -0.02
CA ARG A 27 22.80 0.36 -0.70
C ARG A 27 24.04 -0.50 -0.98
N TRP A 28 24.24 -1.57 -0.21
CA TRP A 28 25.36 -2.52 -0.38
C TRP A 28 25.10 -3.54 -1.49
N LEU A 29 23.84 -3.73 -1.88
CA LEU A 29 23.47 -4.51 -3.06
C LEU A 29 23.72 -3.61 -4.29
N GLY A 30 24.91 -3.73 -4.87
CA GLY A 30 25.15 -3.26 -6.24
C GLY A 30 24.17 -3.94 -7.21
N ALA A 31 24.13 -3.48 -8.47
CA ALA A 31 23.19 -3.93 -9.52
C ALA A 31 23.39 -5.40 -9.99
N HIS A 32 23.78 -6.32 -9.12
CA HIS A 32 23.92 -7.74 -9.42
C HIS A 32 22.56 -8.44 -9.32
N SER A 33 22.00 -8.73 -10.49
CA SER A 33 20.66 -9.28 -10.73
C SER A 33 20.35 -10.59 -9.98
N ALA A 34 21.32 -11.48 -9.76
CA ALA A 34 21.09 -12.77 -9.10
C ALA A 34 20.82 -12.64 -7.59
N VAL A 35 21.54 -11.76 -6.88
CA VAL A 35 21.33 -11.53 -5.45
C VAL A 35 20.02 -10.78 -5.23
N VAL A 36 19.72 -9.81 -6.10
CA VAL A 36 18.44 -9.09 -6.12
C VAL A 36 17.26 -10.07 -6.30
N ALA A 37 17.35 -10.98 -7.28
CA ALA A 37 16.30 -11.98 -7.53
C ALA A 37 16.12 -12.94 -6.34
N GLY A 38 17.20 -13.44 -5.74
CA GLY A 38 17.13 -14.34 -4.58
C GLY A 38 16.54 -13.66 -3.33
N LEU A 39 16.90 -12.40 -3.09
CA LEU A 39 16.38 -11.61 -1.96
C LEU A 39 14.89 -11.27 -2.15
N ILE A 40 14.47 -10.97 -3.38
CA ILE A 40 13.06 -10.74 -3.71
C ILE A 40 12.25 -12.03 -3.55
N ALA A 41 12.74 -13.16 -4.10
CA ALA A 41 12.09 -14.46 -3.95
C ALA A 41 11.92 -14.86 -2.48
N TYR A 42 12.97 -14.66 -1.67
CA TYR A 42 12.93 -14.91 -0.22
C TYR A 42 11.90 -14.03 0.50
N ASN A 43 11.81 -12.75 0.13
CA ASN A 43 10.83 -11.85 0.72
C ASN A 43 9.41 -12.19 0.29
N ILE A 44 9.17 -12.62 -0.95
CA ILE A 44 7.85 -13.09 -1.42
C ILE A 44 7.38 -14.30 -0.61
N GLU A 45 8.27 -15.28 -0.37
CA GLU A 45 7.96 -16.44 0.47
C GLU A 45 7.52 -16.01 1.88
N LYS A 46 8.16 -14.97 2.42
CA LYS A 46 7.86 -14.43 3.74
C LYS A 46 6.65 -13.49 3.76
N TYR A 47 6.36 -12.82 2.66
CA TYR A 47 5.17 -12.01 2.40
C TYR A 47 3.89 -12.86 2.41
N LEU A 48 4.02 -14.18 2.22
CA LEU A 48 2.94 -15.13 2.45
C LEU A 48 2.64 -15.36 3.95
N ARG A 49 3.52 -14.95 4.88
CA ARG A 49 3.20 -14.97 6.31
C ARG A 49 2.20 -13.84 6.61
N LYS A 50 1.11 -14.18 7.32
CA LYS A 50 -0.05 -13.33 7.63
C LYS A 50 0.24 -12.20 8.64
N THR A 51 1.35 -11.47 8.48
CA THR A 51 1.76 -10.37 9.36
C THR A 51 1.32 -9.04 8.76
N LEU A 52 0.68 -8.18 9.56
CA LEU A 52 0.16 -6.88 9.14
C LEU A 52 1.28 -5.88 8.81
N HIS A 53 2.28 -5.78 9.70
CA HIS A 53 3.47 -4.93 9.56
C HIS A 53 4.74 -5.80 9.57
N PRO A 54 5.21 -6.29 8.42
CA PRO A 54 6.45 -7.05 8.36
C PRO A 54 7.65 -6.11 8.60
N THR A 55 8.49 -6.40 9.59
CA THR A 55 9.72 -5.60 9.84
C THR A 55 10.93 -6.08 9.05
N LEU A 56 10.79 -7.19 8.33
CA LEU A 56 11.93 -7.97 7.82
C LEU A 56 12.58 -7.34 6.58
N GLY A 57 11.79 -6.70 5.72
CA GLY A 57 12.35 -5.92 4.61
C GLY A 57 13.32 -4.85 5.13
N GLN A 58 12.91 -4.14 6.18
CA GLN A 58 13.75 -3.12 6.84
C GLN A 58 15.03 -3.74 7.43
N THR A 59 14.93 -4.89 8.10
CA THR A 59 16.12 -5.58 8.65
C THR A 59 17.11 -6.04 7.58
N LEU A 60 16.63 -6.33 6.36
CA LEU A 60 17.47 -6.71 5.21
C LEU A 60 18.06 -5.48 4.50
N GLY A 61 17.71 -4.27 4.92
CA GLY A 61 18.21 -3.01 4.40
C GLY A 61 17.36 -2.40 3.29
N PHE A 62 16.15 -2.94 3.03
CA PHE A 62 15.19 -2.22 2.21
C PHE A 62 14.72 -0.99 2.98
N HIS A 63 14.58 0.12 2.28
CA HIS A 63 14.09 1.35 2.89
C HIS A 63 12.95 1.94 2.07
N PRO A 64 11.89 2.44 2.73
CA PRO A 64 10.79 3.08 2.02
C PRO A 64 11.22 4.46 1.54
N GLU A 65 10.64 4.89 0.43
CA GLU A 65 10.57 6.28 -0.01
C GLU A 65 9.08 6.61 -0.23
N PHE A 66 8.62 7.74 0.29
CA PHE A 66 7.27 8.24 0.08
C PHE A 66 7.33 9.47 -0.81
N VAL A 67 6.81 9.33 -2.02
CA VAL A 67 6.80 10.39 -3.03
C VAL A 67 5.42 11.04 -3.04
N ARG A 68 5.36 12.37 -3.02
CA ARG A 68 4.09 13.08 -3.14
C ARG A 68 3.63 13.04 -4.59
N ALA A 69 2.40 12.61 -4.83
CA ALA A 69 1.82 12.61 -6.18
C ALA A 69 1.74 14.04 -6.76
N GLN A 70 1.61 15.04 -5.89
CA GLN A 70 1.62 16.45 -6.23
C GLN A 70 2.97 16.96 -6.77
N ASP A 71 4.07 16.27 -6.49
CA ASP A 71 5.41 16.66 -6.96
C ASP A 71 5.70 16.13 -8.38
N CYS A 72 4.80 15.32 -8.96
CA CYS A 72 4.87 14.89 -10.36
C CYS A 72 4.58 16.09 -11.29
N ALA A 73 5.48 16.39 -12.22
CA ALA A 73 5.33 17.54 -13.12
C ALA A 73 4.38 17.23 -14.29
N THR A 74 4.30 15.96 -14.68
CA THR A 74 3.51 15.48 -15.81
C THR A 74 2.65 14.27 -15.45
N VAL A 75 1.67 13.97 -16.30
CA VAL A 75 0.84 12.75 -16.16
C VAL A 75 1.71 11.50 -16.27
N GLU A 76 2.74 11.55 -17.13
CA GLU A 76 3.73 10.51 -17.31
C GLU A 76 4.52 10.26 -16.02
N ASP A 77 4.98 11.31 -15.33
CA ASP A 77 5.68 11.17 -14.05
C ASP A 77 4.81 10.50 -12.98
N LEU A 78 3.51 10.80 -12.96
CA LEU A 78 2.56 10.17 -12.06
C LEU A 78 2.31 8.71 -12.44
N ALA A 79 2.13 8.41 -13.73
CA ALA A 79 1.96 7.05 -14.21
C ALA A 79 3.19 6.19 -13.87
N ASP A 80 4.39 6.72 -14.09
CA ASP A 80 5.65 6.08 -13.73
C ASP A 80 5.74 5.84 -12.23
N LEU A 81 5.36 6.81 -11.39
CA LEU A 81 5.32 6.63 -9.93
C LEU A 81 4.38 5.49 -9.51
N ILE A 82 3.18 5.41 -10.10
CA ILE A 82 2.23 4.33 -9.80
C ILE A 82 2.78 2.97 -10.26
N LEU A 83 3.37 2.90 -11.45
CA LEU A 83 4.01 1.67 -11.94
C LEU A 83 5.17 1.24 -11.05
N GLN A 84 6.03 2.17 -10.64
CA GLN A 84 7.13 1.95 -9.68
C GLN A 84 6.62 1.39 -8.35
N SER A 85 5.54 1.96 -7.82
CA SER A 85 4.90 1.53 -6.56
C SER A 85 4.28 0.13 -6.63
N SER A 86 4.06 -0.41 -7.83
CA SER A 86 3.46 -1.74 -8.07
C SER A 86 4.46 -2.78 -8.62
N CYS A 87 5.75 -2.43 -8.68
CA CYS A 87 6.79 -3.25 -9.28
C CYS A 87 7.18 -4.43 -8.35
N THR A 88 6.61 -5.61 -8.61
CA THR A 88 6.94 -6.86 -7.91
C THR A 88 7.64 -7.86 -8.87
N PRO A 89 8.98 -7.89 -8.93
CA PRO A 89 9.70 -8.96 -9.64
C PRO A 89 9.47 -10.33 -8.97
N PRO A 90 9.54 -11.45 -9.72
CA PRO A 90 9.83 -11.55 -11.15
C PRO A 90 8.61 -11.28 -12.05
N PHE A 91 7.44 -10.95 -11.49
CA PHE A 91 6.21 -10.76 -12.26
C PHE A 91 6.22 -9.49 -13.10
N THR A 92 6.96 -8.46 -12.65
CA THR A 92 7.16 -7.21 -13.38
C THR A 92 8.66 -6.86 -13.43
N PRO A 93 9.12 -6.14 -14.46
CA PRO A 93 10.51 -5.68 -14.55
C PRO A 93 10.85 -4.71 -13.43
N VAL A 94 12.10 -4.76 -12.94
CA VAL A 94 12.62 -3.75 -12.00
C VAL A 94 12.62 -2.38 -12.68
N LEU A 95 11.98 -1.40 -12.05
CA LEU A 95 11.95 -0.02 -12.52
C LEU A 95 12.99 0.83 -11.79
N GLN A 96 13.24 2.04 -12.29
CA GLN A 96 14.19 2.98 -11.70
C GLN A 96 13.53 4.33 -11.43
N ARG A 97 13.95 4.96 -10.34
CA ARG A 97 13.63 6.34 -9.98
C ARG A 97 14.91 7.07 -9.63
N ASN A 98 15.16 8.22 -10.24
CA ASN A 98 16.39 9.01 -10.02
C ASN A 98 17.68 8.18 -10.19
N GLY A 99 17.71 7.30 -11.20
CA GLY A 99 18.85 6.41 -11.49
C GLY A 99 19.06 5.27 -10.48
N ARG A 100 18.12 5.06 -9.55
CA ARG A 100 18.19 4.00 -8.53
C ARG A 100 17.06 2.99 -8.74
N PRO A 101 17.30 1.68 -8.60
CA PRO A 101 16.22 0.71 -8.71
C PRO A 101 15.20 0.89 -7.58
N VAL A 102 13.94 0.69 -7.92
CA VAL A 102 12.78 0.73 -7.03
C VAL A 102 11.90 -0.50 -7.22
N LEU A 103 11.24 -0.91 -6.14
CA LEU A 103 10.31 -2.01 -6.06
C LEU A 103 8.99 -1.54 -5.41
N ASP A 104 8.01 -2.43 -5.40
CA ASP A 104 6.73 -2.28 -4.73
C ASP A 104 6.91 -1.84 -3.26
N GLY A 105 6.11 -0.86 -2.82
CA GLY A 105 6.14 -0.33 -1.45
C GLY A 105 5.87 -1.40 -0.38
N GLY A 106 5.07 -2.40 -0.72
CA GLY A 106 4.73 -3.55 0.12
C GLY A 106 5.93 -4.44 0.48
N MET A 107 7.07 -4.31 -0.22
CA MET A 107 8.31 -5.00 0.14
C MET A 107 8.87 -4.55 1.50
N VAL A 108 8.57 -3.32 1.92
CA VAL A 108 8.95 -2.78 3.22
C VAL A 108 7.80 -2.92 4.21
N ASP A 109 6.62 -2.40 3.87
CA ASP A 109 5.41 -2.51 4.67
C ASP A 109 4.18 -2.46 3.76
N ASN A 110 3.26 -3.41 3.95
CA ASN A 110 2.00 -3.46 3.20
C ASN A 110 1.02 -2.36 3.60
N VAL A 111 1.23 -1.81 4.79
CA VAL A 111 0.42 -0.75 5.34
C VAL A 111 1.38 0.39 5.65
N PRO A 112 1.52 1.39 4.78
CA PRO A 112 2.57 2.40 4.87
C PRO A 112 2.30 3.43 5.98
N VAL A 113 2.11 2.99 7.21
CA VAL A 113 1.88 3.86 8.38
C VAL A 113 3.08 4.75 8.68
N GLY A 114 4.28 4.33 8.26
CA GLY A 114 5.48 5.18 8.29
C GLY A 114 5.42 6.38 7.35
N ALA A 115 4.42 6.44 6.45
CA ALA A 115 4.16 7.60 5.60
C ALA A 115 3.30 8.66 6.28
N LEU A 116 2.75 8.41 7.48
CA LEU A 116 1.88 9.37 8.16
C LEU A 116 2.69 10.57 8.67
N ASP A 117 2.09 11.77 8.64
CA ASP A 117 2.64 12.90 9.37
C ASP A 117 2.23 12.84 10.85
N SER A 118 2.70 13.81 11.64
CA SER A 118 2.47 13.87 13.08
C SER A 118 1.13 14.52 13.47
N THR A 119 0.24 14.79 12.50
CA THR A 119 -1.06 15.43 12.78
C THR A 119 -1.89 14.52 13.69
N PRO A 120 -2.30 14.98 14.89
CA PRO A 120 -3.11 14.17 15.79
C PRO A 120 -4.47 13.82 15.18
N GLY A 121 -5.01 12.66 15.53
CA GLY A 121 -6.37 12.28 15.16
C GLY A 121 -6.52 10.82 14.70
N ASP A 122 -7.59 10.57 13.96
CA ASP A 122 -7.98 9.25 13.51
C ASP A 122 -7.53 9.01 12.07
N VAL A 123 -6.87 7.88 11.84
CA VAL A 123 -6.38 7.46 10.52
C VAL A 123 -7.12 6.21 10.10
N LEU A 124 -7.89 6.28 9.01
CA LEU A 124 -8.48 5.10 8.39
C LEU A 124 -7.40 4.32 7.63
N VAL A 125 -7.20 3.07 8.01
CA VAL A 125 -6.27 2.16 7.37
C VAL A 125 -7.05 1.02 6.72
N MET A 126 -7.07 1.00 5.39
CA MET A 126 -7.76 -0.05 4.64
C MET A 126 -6.77 -1.09 4.12
N VAL A 127 -7.11 -2.36 4.28
CA VAL A 127 -6.31 -3.47 3.73
C VAL A 127 -7.20 -4.38 2.88
N THR A 128 -6.58 -5.10 1.94
CA THR A 128 -7.28 -6.03 1.02
C THR A 128 -7.06 -7.50 1.37
N ARG A 129 -6.24 -7.78 2.40
CA ARG A 129 -5.94 -9.13 2.90
C ARG A 129 -6.63 -9.36 4.25
N LEU A 130 -7.06 -10.60 4.47
CA LEU A 130 -7.50 -11.09 5.77
C LEU A 130 -6.31 -11.47 6.67
N TYR A 131 -6.22 -10.81 7.82
CA TYR A 131 -5.30 -11.07 8.91
C TYR A 131 -6.04 -11.74 10.08
N PRO A 132 -5.35 -12.52 10.95
CA PRO A 132 -5.95 -13.14 12.14
C PRO A 132 -6.21 -12.08 13.23
N ARG A 133 -7.12 -11.15 12.93
CA ARG A 133 -7.56 -10.01 13.74
C ARG A 133 -9.06 -9.84 13.53
N PRO A 134 -9.78 -9.10 14.41
CA PRO A 134 -11.15 -8.67 14.12
C PRO A 134 -11.21 -7.89 12.79
N GLN A 135 -12.37 -7.88 12.12
CA GLN A 135 -12.53 -7.15 10.85
C GLN A 135 -12.16 -5.65 10.97
N MET A 136 -12.46 -5.06 12.13
CA MET A 136 -12.13 -3.68 12.45
C MET A 136 -11.46 -3.64 13.81
N PHE A 137 -10.37 -2.89 13.94
CA PHE A 137 -9.65 -2.74 15.20
C PHE A 137 -8.86 -1.43 15.21
N VAL A 138 -8.56 -0.93 16.41
CA VAL A 138 -7.80 0.31 16.60
C VAL A 138 -6.41 -0.02 17.13
N VAL A 139 -5.40 0.69 16.65
CA VAL A 139 -4.02 0.61 17.15
C VAL A 139 -3.53 2.03 17.47
N PRO A 140 -3.00 2.29 18.68
CA PRO A 140 -2.38 3.57 18.99
C PRO A 140 -1.09 3.76 18.18
N HIS A 141 -0.86 4.97 17.67
CA HIS A 141 0.33 5.32 16.89
C HIS A 141 0.74 6.77 17.17
N GLY A 142 1.64 6.97 18.15
CA GLY A 142 2.01 8.31 18.59
C GLY A 142 0.78 9.08 19.08
N ASN A 143 0.49 10.24 18.46
CA ASN A 143 -0.70 11.06 18.75
C ASN A 143 -1.91 10.70 17.88
N GLN A 144 -1.85 9.58 17.16
CA GLN A 144 -2.90 9.11 16.27
C GLN A 144 -3.50 7.79 16.73
N ARG A 145 -4.72 7.51 16.27
CA ARG A 145 -5.38 6.21 16.36
C ARG A 145 -5.56 5.67 14.96
N LEU A 146 -5.00 4.50 14.70
CA LEU A 146 -5.12 3.82 13.40
C LEU A 146 -6.32 2.90 13.42
N LEU A 147 -7.37 3.23 12.68
CA LEU A 147 -8.58 2.44 12.50
C LEU A 147 -8.38 1.49 11.32
N TYR A 148 -8.04 0.24 11.60
CA TYR A 148 -7.88 -0.77 10.57
C TYR A 148 -9.24 -1.31 10.14
N VAL A 149 -9.42 -1.44 8.83
CA VAL A 149 -10.55 -2.13 8.19
C VAL A 149 -9.99 -3.14 7.20
N GLN A 150 -10.20 -4.41 7.49
CA GLN A 150 -9.93 -5.50 6.57
C GLN A 150 -11.25 -6.02 5.96
N PRO A 151 -11.19 -6.78 4.85
CA PRO A 151 -12.40 -7.29 4.22
C PRO A 151 -13.18 -8.20 5.15
N SER A 152 -14.51 -8.27 5.06
CA SER A 152 -15.32 -9.20 5.88
C SER A 152 -15.09 -10.68 5.52
N ARG A 153 -14.61 -10.93 4.30
CA ARG A 153 -14.27 -12.26 3.78
C ARG A 153 -13.15 -12.18 2.76
N LYS A 154 -12.58 -13.32 2.39
CA LYS A 154 -11.51 -13.38 1.39
C LYS A 154 -11.98 -12.74 0.08
N VAL A 155 -11.20 -11.77 -0.42
CA VAL A 155 -11.44 -11.14 -1.71
C VAL A 155 -11.39 -12.22 -2.82
N PRO A 156 -12.39 -12.31 -3.70
CA PRO A 156 -12.56 -13.44 -4.61
C PRO A 156 -11.71 -13.36 -5.89
N ILE A 157 -10.80 -12.40 -5.97
CA ILE A 157 -9.87 -12.19 -7.09
C ILE A 157 -8.45 -12.08 -6.53
N SER A 158 -7.48 -12.63 -7.26
CA SER A 158 -6.06 -12.44 -6.93
C SER A 158 -5.50 -11.22 -7.67
N SER A 159 -4.45 -10.59 -7.15
CA SER A 159 -3.88 -9.36 -7.72
C SER A 159 -3.39 -9.47 -9.17
N TRP A 160 -3.20 -10.69 -9.69
CA TRP A 160 -2.73 -10.95 -11.06
C TRP A 160 -3.76 -11.69 -11.92
N ASP A 161 -4.97 -11.92 -11.42
CA ASP A 161 -6.03 -12.57 -12.17
C ASP A 161 -6.91 -11.54 -12.88
N TYR A 162 -6.57 -11.27 -14.14
CA TYR A 162 -7.34 -10.39 -15.04
C TYR A 162 -8.32 -11.16 -15.92
N THR A 163 -8.49 -12.46 -15.71
CA THR A 163 -9.25 -13.34 -16.62
C THR A 163 -10.75 -13.31 -16.37
N SER A 164 -11.17 -12.77 -15.22
CA SER A 164 -12.55 -12.87 -14.72
C SER A 164 -13.15 -11.51 -14.37
N PRO A 165 -13.77 -10.80 -15.34
CA PRO A 165 -14.43 -9.52 -15.10
C PRO A 165 -15.51 -9.56 -14.00
N SER A 166 -16.23 -10.68 -13.88
CA SER A 166 -17.24 -10.88 -12.84
C SER A 166 -16.65 -10.86 -11.42
N GLN A 167 -15.41 -11.34 -11.25
CA GLN A 167 -14.74 -11.33 -9.95
C GLN A 167 -14.32 -9.92 -9.53
N MET A 168 -13.99 -9.03 -10.48
CA MET A 168 -13.77 -7.61 -10.18
C MET A 168 -15.03 -6.97 -9.61
N GLN A 169 -16.19 -7.27 -10.19
CA GLN A 169 -17.47 -6.77 -9.67
C GLN A 169 -17.77 -7.31 -8.27
N HIS A 170 -17.47 -8.59 -7.99
CA HIS A 170 -17.63 -9.15 -6.66
C HIS A 170 -16.69 -8.51 -5.62
N ALA A 171 -15.44 -8.24 -5.99
CA ALA A 171 -14.49 -7.54 -5.13
C ALA A 171 -14.96 -6.11 -4.81
N TYR A 172 -15.46 -5.39 -5.83
CA TYR A 172 -16.05 -4.07 -5.64
C TYR A 172 -17.26 -4.10 -4.70
N ASN A 173 -18.21 -5.01 -4.94
CA ASN A 173 -19.41 -5.14 -4.11
C ASN A 173 -19.08 -5.50 -2.65
N LEU A 174 -18.05 -6.33 -2.45
CA LEU A 174 -17.53 -6.65 -1.11
C LEU A 174 -17.00 -5.39 -0.42
N GLY A 175 -16.12 -4.62 -1.08
CA GLY A 175 -15.58 -3.39 -0.51
C GLY A 175 -16.66 -2.36 -0.18
N ARG A 176 -17.70 -2.25 -1.03
CA ARG A 176 -18.85 -1.37 -0.76
C ARG A 176 -19.61 -1.80 0.50
N ALA A 177 -19.95 -3.08 0.62
CA ALA A 177 -20.65 -3.60 1.80
C ALA A 177 -19.83 -3.47 3.08
N ASP A 178 -18.51 -3.71 3.00
CA ASP A 178 -17.60 -3.55 4.14
C ASP A 178 -17.48 -2.07 4.57
N GLY A 179 -17.48 -1.14 3.60
CA GLY A 179 -17.51 0.30 3.86
C GLY A 179 -18.81 0.77 4.52
N GLU A 180 -19.96 0.27 4.07
CA GLU A 180 -21.26 0.53 4.69
C GLU A 180 -21.30 0.04 6.16
N GLN A 181 -20.79 -1.16 6.41
CA GLN A 181 -20.68 -1.70 7.78
C GLN A 181 -19.71 -0.90 8.64
N PHE A 182 -18.60 -0.44 8.08
CA PHE A 182 -17.65 0.41 8.79
C PHE A 182 -18.32 1.70 9.27
N LEU A 183 -19.05 2.41 8.39
CA LEU A 183 -19.72 3.66 8.75
C LEU A 183 -20.75 3.47 9.89
N GLN A 184 -21.43 2.32 9.93
CA GLN A 184 -22.37 1.98 11.01
C GLN A 184 -21.67 1.72 12.35
N ARG A 185 -20.48 1.11 12.33
CA ARG A 185 -19.77 0.64 13.53
C ARG A 185 -18.68 1.60 14.03
N MET A 186 -18.28 2.56 13.21
CA MET A 186 -17.21 3.51 13.51
C MET A 186 -17.43 4.27 14.83
N PRO A 187 -18.64 4.76 15.17
CA PRO A 187 -18.87 5.44 16.45
C PRO A 187 -18.55 4.55 17.66
N ASP A 188 -19.00 3.30 17.64
CA ASP A 188 -18.76 2.34 18.72
C ASP A 188 -17.28 1.96 18.83
N LEU A 189 -16.61 1.80 17.68
CA LEU A 189 -15.18 1.49 17.61
C LEU A 189 -14.32 2.60 18.25
N LEU A 190 -14.66 3.86 17.95
CA LEU A 190 -13.97 5.03 18.50
C LEU A 190 -14.24 5.23 19.99
N ALA A 191 -15.47 4.94 20.44
CA ALA A 191 -15.83 5.00 21.86
C ALA A 191 -15.08 3.93 22.66
N ALA A 192 -15.04 2.68 22.18
CA ALA A 192 -14.31 1.60 22.83
C ALA A 192 -12.81 1.93 22.97
N ALA A 193 -12.19 2.46 21.90
CA ALA A 193 -10.78 2.80 21.89
C ALA A 193 -10.41 4.06 22.71
N ALA A 194 -11.39 4.80 23.24
CA ALA A 194 -11.14 5.92 24.15
C ALA A 194 -11.03 5.48 25.62
N HIS A 195 -11.36 4.22 25.91
CA HIS A 195 -11.39 3.65 27.27
C HIS A 195 -10.28 2.62 27.53
N ASP A 196 -9.44 2.34 26.54
CA ASP A 196 -8.23 1.50 26.61
C ASP A 196 -6.96 2.36 26.73
#